data_AF-A0A645FB05-F1
#
_entry.id   AF-A0A645FB05-F1
#
_cell.length_a   1.000
_cell.length_b   1.000
_cell.length_c   1.000
_cell.angle_alpha   90.00
_cell.angle_beta   90.00
_cell.angle_gamma   90.00
#
_symmetry.space_group_name_H-M   'P 1'
#
loop_
_entity.id
_entity.type
_entity.pdbx_description
1 polymer ?
#
loop_
_entity_poly.entity_id
_entity_poly.type
_entity_poly.pdbx_seq_one_letter_code
_entity_poly.pdbx_strand_id
1 'polypeptide(L)' 'MSYDVFIPKLNVAIEYQGKQHFESIDFFGGELNFRLTQIRDDEKKRISANNGVKLGYINYWEDITQKLVLERVYCLIDKK' A
#
# COMPACT_ATOMS: atom_id res chain seq x y z
N MET A 1 -4.48 -5.67 -11.44
CA MET A 1 -4.09 -5.01 -10.19
C MET A 1 -4.67 -5.83 -9.04
N SER A 2 -3.84 -6.17 -8.05
CA SER A 2 -4.22 -6.96 -6.87
C SER A 2 -3.81 -6.20 -5.60
N TYR A 3 -4.42 -6.56 -4.48
CA TYR A 3 -3.95 -6.16 -3.15
C TYR A 3 -3.19 -7.30 -2.50
N ASP A 4 -2.18 -6.99 -1.69
CA ASP A 4 -1.49 -8.02 -0.87
C ASP A 4 -2.46 -8.62 0.15
N VAL A 5 -3.24 -7.76 0.81
CA VAL A 5 -4.31 -8.16 1.71
C VAL A 5 -5.55 -7.31 1.45
N PHE A 6 -6.70 -7.97 1.33
CA PHE A 6 -8.01 -7.31 1.26
C PHE A 6 -8.94 -7.90 2.31
N ILE A 7 -9.62 -7.03 3.07
CA ILE A 7 -10.59 -7.39 4.11
C ILE A 7 -11.98 -6.99 3.61
N PRO A 8 -12.74 -7.88 2.96
CA PRO A 8 -13.97 -7.50 2.24
C PRO A 8 -15.02 -6.86 3.14
N LYS A 9 -15.19 -7.38 4.36
CA LYS A 9 -16.20 -6.88 5.32
C LYS A 9 -15.95 -5.43 5.75
N LEU A 10 -14.72 -4.94 5.65
CA LEU A 10 -14.34 -3.58 6.04
C LEU A 10 -14.10 -2.66 4.83
N ASN A 11 -14.09 -3.22 3.63
CA ASN A 11 -13.61 -2.57 2.41
C ASN A 11 -12.22 -1.92 2.59
N VAL A 12 -11.32 -2.61 3.30
CA VAL A 12 -9.96 -2.17 3.61
C VAL A 12 -8.97 -3.05 2.86
N ALA A 13 -7.95 -2.43 2.27
CA ALA A 13 -6.79 -3.11 1.69
C ALA A 13 -5.50 -2.68 2.40
N ILE A 14 -4.57 -3.62 2.61
CA ILE A 14 -3.21 -3.35 3.11
C ILE A 14 -2.21 -3.75 2.03
N GLU A 15 -1.21 -2.90 1.80
CA GLU A 15 -0.11 -3.07 0.85
C GLU A 15 1.23 -2.99 1.58
N TYR A 16 2.13 -3.93 1.30
CA TYR A 16 3.49 -3.92 1.83
C TYR A 16 4.43 -3.23 0.85
N GLN A 17 5.00 -2.11 1.27
CA GLN A 17 5.83 -1.27 0.41
C GLN A 17 7.32 -1.55 0.65
N GLY A 18 7.93 -2.27 -0.28
CA GLY A 18 9.38 -2.48 -0.33
C GLY A 18 10.16 -1.20 -0.70
N LYS A 19 11.49 -1.24 -0.59
CA LYS A 19 12.38 -0.11 -0.92
C LYS A 19 12.15 0.46 -2.32
N GLN A 20 11.83 -0.39 -3.29
CA GLN A 20 11.60 -0.03 -4.69
C GLN A 20 10.43 0.94 -4.91
N HIS A 21 9.57 1.14 -3.92
CA HIS A 21 8.47 2.13 -3.97
C HIS A 21 8.94 3.56 -3.61
N PHE A 22 10.14 3.69 -3.05
CA PHE A 22 10.66 4.96 -2.52
C PHE A 22 11.96 5.41 -3.18
N GLU A 23 12.75 4.47 -3.69
CA GLU A 23 14.00 4.76 -4.37
C GLU A 23 14.22 3.87 -5.59
N SER A 24 15.00 4.38 -6.53
CA SER A 24 15.52 3.59 -7.66
C SER A 24 16.51 2.57 -7.15
N ILE A 25 16.30 1.31 -7.52
CA ILE A 25 17.16 0.19 -7.15
C ILE A 25 17.48 -0.59 -8.42
N ASP A 26 18.76 -0.71 -8.75
CA ASP A 26 19.21 -1.35 -9.99
C ASP A 26 18.71 -2.79 -10.13
N PHE A 27 18.69 -3.55 -9.02
CA PHE A 27 18.14 -4.92 -9.00
C PHE A 27 16.68 -4.99 -9.44
N PHE A 28 15.90 -3.94 -9.19
CA PHE A 28 14.49 -3.82 -9.59
C PHE A 28 14.31 -3.07 -10.92
N GLY A 29 15.39 -2.82 -11.67
CA GLY A 29 15.36 -2.16 -12.98
C GLY A 29 15.54 -0.64 -12.94
N GLY A 30 16.02 -0.10 -11.82
CA GLY A 30 16.48 1.28 -11.70
C GLY A 30 15.39 2.33 -11.92
N GLU A 31 15.81 3.50 -12.42
CA GLU A 31 14.99 4.72 -12.45
C GLU A 31 13.71 4.58 -13.28
N LEU A 32 13.78 3.85 -14.39
CA LEU A 32 12.62 3.63 -15.25
C LEU A 32 11.54 2.85 -14.50
N ASN A 33 11.91 1.74 -13.86
CA ASN A 33 10.97 0.91 -13.12
C ASN A 33 10.47 1.61 -11.86
N PHE A 34 11.31 2.41 -11.19
CA PHE A 34 10.88 3.24 -10.07
C PHE A 34 9.74 4.19 -10.48
N ARG A 35 9.88 4.92 -11.59
CA ARG A 35 8.82 5.80 -12.11
C ARG A 35 7.55 5.04 -12.47
N LEU A 36 7.67 3.87 -13.09
CA LEU A 36 6.52 3.03 -13.41
C LEU A 36 5.82 2.50 -12.15
N THR A 37 6.57 2.18 -11.10
CA THR A 37 6.03 1.80 -9.79
C THR A 37 5.22 2.96 -9.19
N GLN A 38 5.76 4.17 -9.19
CA GLN A 38 5.03 5.36 -8.68
C GLN A 38 3.71 5.60 -9.44
N ILE A 39 3.72 5.51 -10.77
CA ILE A 39 2.51 5.65 -11.60
C ILE A 39 1.45 4.59 -11.21
N ARG A 40 1.88 3.34 -11.02
CA ARG A 40 0.97 2.25 -10.63
C ARG A 40 0.43 2.42 -9.21
N ASP A 41 1.24 2.91 -8.28
CA ASP A 41 0.83 3.18 -6.90
C ASP A 41 -0.23 4.29 -6.86
N ASP A 42 -0.02 5.36 -7.63
CA ASP A 42 -0.99 6.46 -7.78
C ASP A 42 -2.29 6.00 -8.43
N GLU A 43 -2.19 5.20 -9.50
CA GLU A 43 -3.36 4.63 -10.17
C GLU A 43 -4.14 3.71 -9.23
N LYS A 44 -3.44 2.84 -8.50
CA LYS A 44 -4.04 1.95 -7.49
C LYS A 44 -4.79 2.77 -6.45
N LYS A 45 -4.14 3.77 -5.86
CA LYS A 45 -4.74 4.66 -4.87
C LYS A 45 -6.01 5.32 -5.38
N ARG A 46 -5.98 5.86 -6.62
CA ARG A 46 -7.14 6.50 -7.25
C ARG A 46 -8.29 5.51 -7.49
N ILE A 47 -8.01 4.34 -8.06
CA ILE A 47 -9.02 3.32 -8.34
C ILE A 47 -9.63 2.81 -7.03
N SER A 48 -8.83 2.55 -6.01
CA SER A 48 -9.32 2.13 -4.69
C SER A 48 -10.25 3.17 -4.08
N ALA A 49 -9.85 4.45 -4.07
CA ALA A 49 -10.68 5.53 -3.57
C ALA A 49 -12.02 5.64 -4.31
N ASN A 50 -12.01 5.53 -5.64
CA ASN A 50 -13.22 5.55 -6.47
C ASN A 50 -14.18 4.38 -6.18
N ASN A 51 -13.66 3.25 -5.70
CA ASN A 51 -14.45 2.08 -5.30
C ASN A 51 -14.71 2.05 -3.78
N GLY A 52 -14.43 3.14 -3.06
CA GLY A 52 -14.61 3.23 -1.61
C GLY A 52 -13.67 2.34 -0.79
N VAL A 53 -12.64 1.76 -1.42
CA VAL A 53 -11.65 0.91 -0.76
C VAL A 53 -10.65 1.79 -0.01
N LYS A 54 -10.52 1.56 1.29
CA LYS A 54 -9.56 2.25 2.14
C LYS A 54 -8.20 1.55 2.10
N LEU A 55 -7.19 2.23 1.58
CA LEU A 55 -5.83 1.70 1.47
C LEU A 55 -4.95 2.08 2.66
N GLY A 56 -4.33 1.08 3.28
CA GLY A 56 -3.22 1.22 4.21
C GLY A 56 -1.93 0.69 3.63
N TYR A 57 -0.81 1.29 4.03
CA TYR A 57 0.53 0.88 3.59
C TYR A 57 1.35 0.46 4.80
N ILE A 58 2.17 -0.57 4.68
CA ILE A 58 3.19 -0.92 5.67
C ILE A 58 4.53 -0.84 4.96
N ASN A 59 5.37 0.10 5.35
CA ASN A 59 6.62 0.36 4.65
C ASN A 59 7.74 -0.53 5.16
N TYR A 60 8.75 -0.79 4.33
CA TYR A 60 9.85 -1.71 4.64
C TYR A 60 10.68 -1.32 5.87
N TRP A 61 10.64 -0.05 6.30
CA TRP A 61 11.32 0.45 7.50
C TRP A 61 10.49 0.31 8.77
N GLU A 62 9.25 -0.18 8.67
CA GLU A 62 8.40 -0.42 9.82
C GLU A 62 8.56 -1.87 10.30
N ASP A 63 8.65 -2.04 11.62
CA ASP A 63 8.65 -3.38 12.21
C ASP A 63 7.25 -4.00 12.11
N ILE A 64 7.12 -5.01 11.25
CA ILE A 64 5.84 -5.68 10.99
C ILE A 64 5.44 -6.51 12.22
N THR A 65 4.56 -5.93 13.02
CA THR A 65 3.96 -6.57 14.20
C THR A 65 2.45 -6.66 14.04
N GLN A 66 1.82 -7.61 14.74
CA GLN A 66 0.35 -7.70 14.77
C GLN A 66 -0.28 -6.38 15.26
N LYS A 67 0.34 -5.73 16.25
CA LYS A 67 -0.09 -4.44 16.77
C LYS A 67 -0.11 -3.37 15.67
N LEU A 68 0.96 -3.23 14.89
CA LEU A 68 1.04 -2.28 13.78
C LEU A 68 -0.06 -2.51 12.74
N VAL A 69 -0.27 -3.77 12.34
CA VAL A 69 -1.31 -4.13 11.36
C VAL A 69 -2.69 -3.76 11.87
N LEU A 70 -2.99 -4.09 13.14
CA LEU A 70 -4.26 -3.75 13.78
C LEU A 70 -4.46 -2.23 13.86
N GLU A 71 -3.47 -1.47 14.32
CA GLU A 71 -3.51 -0.01 14.36
C GLU A 71 -3.79 0.58 12.98
N ARG A 72 -3.13 0.07 11.93
CA ARG A 72 -3.36 0.54 10.56
C ARG A 72 -4.80 0.30 10.10
N VAL A 73 -5.35 -0.88 10.38
CA VAL A 73 -6.75 -1.21 10.05
C VAL A 73 -7.71 -0.33 10.86
N TYR A 74 -7.50 -0.18 12.17
CA TYR A 74 -8.34 0.65 13.04
C TYR A 74 -8.35 2.12 12.59
N CYS A 75 -7.19 2.70 12.30
CA CYS A 75 -7.09 4.06 11.77
C CYS A 75 -7.81 4.27 10.43
N LEU A 76 -7.99 3.22 9.62
CA LEU A 76 -8.75 3.32 8.37
C LEU A 76 -10.25 3.25 8.63
N ILE A 77 -10.71 2.42 9.56
CA ILE A 77 -12.15 2.28 9.85
C ILE A 77 -12.69 3.43 10.71
N ASP A 78 -11.90 3.96 11.64
CA ASP A 78 -12.34 4.91 12.68
C ASP A 78 -12.28 6.39 12.25
N LYS A 79 -11.81 6.69 11.03
CA LYS A 79 -11.97 8.02 10.43
C LYS A 79 -13.46 8.27 10.10
N LYS A 80 -14.23 8.64 11.11
CA LYS A 80 -15.50 9.36 11.02
C LYS A 80 -15.27 10.84 11.29
#